data_AF-A0AA37EK39-F1
#
_entry.id   AF-A0AA37EK39-F1
#
_cell.length_a   1.000
_cell.length_b   1.000
_cell.length_c   1.000
_cell.angle_alpha   90.00
_cell.angle_beta   90.00
_cell.angle_gamma   90.00
#
_symmetry.space_group_name_H-M   'P 1'
#
loop_
_entity.id
_entity.type
_entity.pdbx_description
1 polymer ?
#
loop_
_entity_poly.entity_id
_entity_poly.type
_entity_poly.pdbx_seq_one_letter_code
_entity_poly.pdbx_strand_id
1 'polypeptide(L)'
;MKKYTDVDIVAELQKLVDSHVDSYKEDFDIDKRIIRRAAESQNPEDKTLMWFCRPHGTHCLNENQVFIQRTRDHNTFRFYAEQTYDECVARVIVLKTVKRGKVFGDVFEINYRE
;
A
#
# COMPACT_ATOMS: atom_id res chain seq x y z
N MET A 1 -13.99 3.11 9.85
CA MET A 1 -12.91 2.36 9.15
C MET A 1 -13.54 1.25 8.33
N LYS A 2 -13.48 1.32 6.99
CA LYS A 2 -13.99 0.24 6.12
C LYS A 2 -12.90 -0.82 5.94
N LYS A 3 -13.31 -2.09 5.91
CA LYS A 3 -12.42 -3.25 5.83
C LYS A 3 -12.93 -4.22 4.77
N TYR A 4 -12.00 -4.75 3.98
CA TYR A 4 -12.21 -5.85 3.06
C TYR A 4 -11.33 -7.03 3.50
N THR A 5 -11.90 -8.23 3.58
CA THR A 5 -11.23 -9.41 4.14
C THR A 5 -11.11 -10.53 3.12
N ASP A 6 -9.97 -11.24 3.13
CA ASP A 6 -9.65 -12.35 2.22
C ASP A 6 -9.91 -12.02 0.73
N VAL A 7 -9.55 -10.80 0.33
CA VAL A 7 -9.67 -10.32 -1.05
C VAL A 7 -8.36 -10.49 -1.82
N ASP A 8 -8.45 -10.58 -3.15
CA ASP A 8 -7.29 -10.43 -4.03
C ASP A 8 -6.77 -8.99 -3.91
N ILE A 9 -5.66 -8.82 -3.19
CA ILE A 9 -5.11 -7.51 -2.81
C ILE A 9 -4.82 -6.68 -4.05
N VAL A 10 -4.16 -7.27 -5.05
CA VAL A 10 -3.76 -6.54 -6.25
C VAL A 10 -4.99 -6.10 -7.03
N ALA A 11 -6.01 -6.95 -7.15
CA ALA A 11 -7.25 -6.59 -7.85
C ALA A 11 -8.03 -5.49 -7.11
N GLU A 12 -8.05 -5.52 -5.78
CA GLU A 12 -8.72 -4.48 -4.99
C GLU A 12 -8.04 -3.12 -5.11
N LEU A 13 -6.69 -3.09 -5.05
CA LEU A 13 -5.93 -1.86 -5.22
C LEU A 13 -5.98 -1.33 -6.67
N GLN A 14 -6.02 -2.22 -7.68
CA GLN A 14 -6.13 -1.81 -9.09
C GLN A 14 -7.38 -0.96 -9.35
N LYS A 15 -8.51 -1.25 -8.70
CA LYS A 15 -9.74 -0.44 -8.82
C LYS A 15 -9.50 1.02 -8.40
N LEU A 16 -8.70 1.22 -7.36
CA LEU A 16 -8.35 2.54 -6.86
C LEU A 16 -7.39 3.23 -7.82
N VAL A 17 -6.40 2.50 -8.35
CA VAL A 17 -5.48 3.03 -9.37
C VAL A 17 -6.22 3.48 -10.62
N ASP A 18 -7.17 2.68 -11.10
CA ASP A 18 -7.93 2.96 -12.31
C ASP A 18 -8.83 4.19 -12.17
N SER A 19 -9.28 4.50 -10.95
CA SER A 19 -10.18 5.61 -10.65
C SER A 19 -9.49 6.89 -10.15
N HIS A 20 -8.31 6.78 -9.51
CA HIS A 20 -7.66 7.90 -8.83
C HIS A 20 -6.31 8.31 -9.41
N VAL A 21 -5.66 7.49 -10.26
CA VAL A 21 -4.34 7.80 -10.82
C VAL A 21 -4.49 8.25 -12.27
N ASP A 22 -4.00 9.44 -12.59
CA ASP A 22 -4.09 10.03 -13.94
C ASP A 22 -2.78 9.93 -14.71
N SER A 23 -1.64 10.04 -14.02
CA SER A 23 -0.31 10.16 -14.67
C SER A 23 0.50 8.87 -14.60
N TYR A 24 1.02 8.51 -13.43
CA TYR A 24 2.04 7.46 -13.27
C TYR A 24 1.43 6.11 -12.87
N LYS A 25 0.57 5.54 -13.72
CA LYS A 25 -0.06 4.24 -13.45
C LYS A 25 0.96 3.09 -13.36
N GLU A 26 2.13 3.26 -14.00
CA GLU A 26 3.22 2.27 -13.97
C GLU A 26 3.83 2.09 -12.56
N ASP A 27 3.71 3.08 -11.67
CA ASP A 27 4.18 2.95 -10.28
C ASP A 27 3.53 1.75 -9.58
N PHE A 28 2.28 1.43 -9.95
CA PHE A 28 1.57 0.30 -9.39
C PHE A 28 2.21 -1.05 -9.76
N ASP A 29 2.95 -1.14 -10.87
CA ASP A 29 3.70 -2.36 -11.21
C ASP A 29 4.89 -2.59 -10.28
N ILE A 30 5.48 -1.53 -9.74
CA ILE A 30 6.50 -1.62 -8.68
C ILE A 30 5.84 -2.12 -7.40
N ASP A 31 4.70 -1.54 -7.03
CA ASP A 31 3.94 -1.94 -5.84
C ASP A 31 3.52 -3.42 -5.90
N LYS A 32 3.06 -3.90 -7.06
CA LYS A 32 2.74 -5.33 -7.27
C LYS A 32 3.93 -6.24 -6.97
N ARG A 33 5.17 -5.82 -7.29
CA ARG A 33 6.38 -6.60 -6.99
C ARG A 33 6.70 -6.58 -5.50
N ILE A 34 6.56 -5.42 -4.85
CA ILE A 34 6.74 -5.27 -3.39
C ILE A 34 5.75 -6.17 -2.65
N ILE A 35 4.46 -6.09 -3.00
CA ILE A 35 3.38 -6.90 -2.40
C ILE A 35 3.66 -8.39 -2.57
N ARG A 36 4.09 -8.85 -3.75
CA ARG A 36 4.44 -10.26 -3.97
C ARG A 36 5.62 -10.70 -3.11
N ARG A 37 6.71 -9.93 -3.10
CA ARG A 37 7.90 -10.23 -2.30
C ARG A 37 7.57 -10.29 -0.80
N ALA A 38 6.80 -9.33 -0.31
CA ALA A 38 6.29 -9.32 1.05
C ALA A 38 5.43 -10.55 1.35
N ALA A 39 4.51 -10.91 0.44
CA ALA A 39 3.66 -12.10 0.56
C ALA A 39 4.45 -13.43 0.58
N GLU A 40 5.67 -13.45 0.05
CA GLU A 40 6.57 -14.61 0.06
C GLU A 40 7.54 -14.62 1.26
N SER A 41 7.73 -13.50 1.97
CA SER A 41 8.62 -13.42 3.14
C SER A 41 8.23 -14.42 4.24
N GLN A 42 9.21 -14.98 4.96
CA GLN A 42 8.96 -15.78 6.15
C GLN A 42 8.80 -14.91 7.42
N ASN A 43 9.23 -13.65 7.37
CA ASN A 43 9.08 -12.72 8.48
C ASN A 43 7.63 -12.20 8.53
N PRO A 44 6.88 -12.42 9.63
CA PRO A 44 5.53 -11.86 9.78
C PRO A 44 5.49 -10.33 9.70
N GLU A 45 6.57 -9.66 10.10
CA GLU A 45 6.66 -8.19 10.06
C GLU A 45 6.59 -7.65 8.63
N ASP A 46 7.10 -8.38 7.64
CA ASP A 46 7.03 -7.95 6.23
C ASP A 46 5.62 -8.06 5.63
N LYS A 47 4.67 -8.70 6.32
CA LYS A 47 3.33 -8.97 5.80
C LYS A 47 2.36 -7.81 5.91
N THR A 48 2.73 -6.74 6.62
CA THR A 48 1.89 -5.54 6.72
C THR A 48 2.55 -4.38 5.99
N LEU A 49 1.84 -3.85 4.99
CA LEU A 49 2.32 -2.75 4.18
C LEU A 49 1.34 -1.59 4.23
N MET A 50 1.88 -0.39 4.11
CA MET A 50 1.09 0.83 3.93
C MET A 50 1.16 1.24 2.48
N TRP A 51 0.00 1.44 1.86
CA TRP A 51 -0.10 1.75 0.43
C TRP A 51 -0.82 3.08 0.22
N PHE A 52 -0.25 3.92 -0.63
CA PHE A 52 -0.77 5.23 -1.00
C PHE A 52 -1.13 5.27 -2.47
N CYS A 53 -2.24 5.93 -2.78
CA CYS A 53 -2.73 6.17 -4.13
C CYS A 53 -3.06 7.66 -4.29
N ARG A 54 -2.52 8.28 -5.34
CA ARG A 54 -2.66 9.70 -5.65
C ARG A 54 -2.90 9.91 -7.15
N PRO A 55 -3.40 11.08 -7.58
CA PRO A 55 -3.46 11.48 -9.00
C PRO A 55 -2.15 11.25 -9.76
N HIS A 56 -1.03 11.45 -9.07
CA HIS A 56 0.31 11.33 -9.63
C HIS A 56 1.06 10.06 -9.19
N GLY A 57 0.36 8.93 -9.10
CA GLY A 57 1.00 7.62 -8.92
C GLY A 57 0.75 6.98 -7.55
N THR A 58 1.41 5.86 -7.32
CA THR A 58 1.20 5.01 -6.15
C THR A 58 2.50 4.76 -5.39
N HIS A 59 2.38 4.36 -4.13
CA HIS A 59 3.56 4.05 -3.33
C HIS A 59 3.26 3.02 -2.25
N CYS A 60 4.01 1.91 -2.25
CA CYS A 60 3.96 0.90 -1.20
C CYS A 60 5.16 1.02 -0.24
N LEU A 61 4.87 1.25 1.04
CA LEU A 61 5.83 1.33 2.14
C LEU A 61 5.73 0.10 3.04
N ASN A 62 6.84 -0.29 3.67
CA ASN A 62 6.80 -1.27 4.76
C ASN A 62 6.33 -0.55 6.03
N GLU A 63 5.23 -1.01 6.63
CA GLU A 63 4.64 -0.36 7.81
C GLU A 63 5.66 -0.22 8.95
N ASN A 64 6.48 -1.25 9.20
CA ASN A 64 7.46 -1.22 10.28
C ASN A 64 8.52 -0.14 10.07
N GLN A 65 8.84 0.16 8.81
CA GLN A 65 9.81 1.20 8.49
C GLN A 65 9.20 2.60 8.59
N VAL A 66 7.89 2.76 8.39
CA VAL A 66 7.18 4.04 8.49
C VAL A 66 7.29 4.66 9.89
N PHE A 67 7.27 3.84 10.96
CA PHE A 67 7.34 4.33 12.33
C PHE A 67 8.76 4.49 12.90
N ILE A 68 9.79 4.01 12.19
CA ILE A 68 11.19 4.16 12.59
C ILE A 68 11.74 5.46 12.02
N GLN A 69 12.09 6.41 12.88
CA GLN A 69 12.64 7.70 12.44
C GLN A 69 13.89 7.53 11.56
N ARG A 70 14.00 8.38 10.52
CA ARG A 70 15.11 8.43 9.55
C ARG A 70 15.22 7.25 8.57
N THR A 71 14.24 6.36 8.51
CA THR A 71 14.13 5.44 7.37
C THR A 71 13.64 6.19 6.14
N ARG A 72 13.90 5.63 4.95
CA ARG A 72 13.35 6.16 3.70
C ARG A 72 11.81 6.24 3.78
N ASP A 73 11.18 5.19 4.28
CA ASP A 73 9.73 5.05 4.36
C ASP A 73 9.12 6.05 5.36
N HIS A 74 9.78 6.32 6.49
CA HIS A 74 9.37 7.37 7.43
C HIS A 74 9.40 8.75 6.80
N ASN A 75 10.48 9.08 6.07
CA ASN A 75 10.59 10.38 5.40
C ASN A 75 9.53 10.53 4.30
N THR A 76 9.28 9.46 3.53
CA THR A 76 8.22 9.43 2.51
C THR A 76 6.82 9.56 3.11
N PHE A 77 6.55 8.84 4.21
CA PHE A 77 5.30 8.98 4.97
C PHE A 77 5.09 10.41 5.47
N ARG A 78 6.10 11.01 6.11
CA ARG A 78 6.03 12.39 6.63
C ARG A 78 5.81 13.40 5.51
N PHE A 79 6.49 13.24 4.37
CA PHE A 79 6.24 14.08 3.20
C PHE A 79 4.77 14.02 2.75
N TYR A 80 4.18 12.83 2.65
CA TYR A 80 2.77 12.71 2.25
C TYR A 80 1.78 13.16 3.33
N ALA A 81 2.08 12.91 4.60
CA ALA A 81 1.27 13.31 5.76
C ALA A 81 1.26 14.82 5.99
N GLU A 82 2.36 15.50 5.70
CA GLU A 82 2.55 16.91 6.08
C GLU A 82 2.54 17.89 4.90
N GLN A 83 2.82 17.45 3.66
CA GLN A 83 3.16 18.38 2.57
C GLN A 83 2.28 18.31 1.32
N THR A 84 1.22 17.49 1.26
CA THR A 84 0.42 17.36 0.02
C THR A 84 -1.00 17.90 0.18
N TYR A 85 -1.37 18.90 -0.65
CA TYR A 85 -2.77 19.32 -0.86
C TYR A 85 -3.56 18.34 -1.73
N ASP A 86 -2.87 17.39 -2.37
CA ASP A 86 -3.47 16.38 -3.23
C ASP A 86 -4.34 15.41 -2.42
N GLU A 87 -5.45 15.00 -3.03
CA GLU A 87 -6.27 13.91 -2.53
C GLU A 87 -5.46 12.61 -2.55
N CYS A 88 -5.26 12.01 -1.38
CA CYS A 88 -4.42 10.84 -1.19
C CYS A 88 -5.22 9.76 -0.47
N VAL A 89 -5.40 8.62 -1.13
CA VAL A 89 -6.07 7.44 -0.57
C VAL A 89 -5.00 6.55 0.06
N ALA A 90 -5.13 6.28 1.35
CA ALA A 90 -4.23 5.40 2.09
C ALA A 90 -4.92 4.07 2.45
N ARG A 91 -4.16 2.98 2.39
CA ARG A 91 -4.58 1.63 2.79
C ARG A 91 -3.51 0.98 3.66
N VAL A 92 -3.94 0.24 4.67
CA VAL A 92 -3.10 -0.80 5.29
C VAL A 92 -3.51 -2.13 4.67
N ILE A 93 -2.53 -2.91 4.22
CA ILE A 93 -2.74 -4.22 3.62
C ILE A 93 -2.01 -5.27 4.42
N VAL A 94 -2.75 -6.29 4.85
CA VAL A 94 -2.22 -7.43 5.62
C VAL A 94 -2.26 -8.66 4.73
N LEU A 95 -1.08 -9.10 4.30
CA LEU A 95 -0.89 -10.20 3.37
C LEU A 95 -0.99 -11.53 4.12
N LYS A 96 -1.90 -12.42 3.69
CA LYS A 96 -2.16 -13.68 4.40
C LYS A 96 -1.67 -14.91 3.65
N THR A 97 -1.96 -14.99 2.35
CA THR A 97 -1.71 -16.22 1.60
C THR A 97 -1.56 -15.94 0.10
N VAL A 98 -0.79 -16.80 -0.57
CA VAL A 98 -0.66 -16.80 -2.02
C VAL A 98 -1.39 -18.01 -2.58
N LYS A 99 -2.41 -17.79 -3.40
CA LYS A 99 -3.23 -18.83 -4.05
C LYS A 99 -3.17 -18.64 -5.55
N ARG A 100 -2.71 -19.65 -6.30
CA ARG A 100 -2.63 -19.61 -7.78
C ARG A 100 -1.92 -18.36 -8.33
N GLY A 101 -0.83 -17.94 -7.69
CA GLY A 101 -0.04 -16.76 -8.09
C GLY A 101 -0.66 -15.40 -7.71
N LYS A 102 -1.78 -15.38 -6.99
CA LYS A 102 -2.44 -14.16 -6.49
C LYS A 102 -2.27 -14.04 -4.98
N VAL A 103 -2.12 -12.80 -4.52
CA VAL A 103 -1.94 -12.48 -3.09
C VAL A 103 -3.30 -12.15 -2.49
N PHE A 104 -3.70 -12.90 -1.47
CA PHE A 104 -4.93 -12.71 -0.71
C PHE A 104 -4.63 -12.18 0.69
N GLY A 105 -5.51 -11.30 1.18
CA GLY A 105 -5.32 -10.67 2.47
C GLY A 105 -6.46 -9.74 2.86
N ASP A 106 -6.19 -8.90 3.85
CA ASP A 106 -7.13 -7.87 4.30
C ASP A 106 -6.65 -6.49 3.84
N VAL A 107 -7.60 -5.62 3.47
CA VAL A 107 -7.38 -4.23 3.09
C VAL A 107 -8.18 -3.35 4.05
N PHE A 108 -7.51 -2.40 4.68
CA PHE A 108 -8.11 -1.45 5.61
C PHE A 108 -8.01 -0.04 5.05
N GLU A 109 -9.13 0.68 5.01
CA GLU A 109 -9.14 2.10 4.68
C GLU A 109 -8.70 2.89 5.90
N ILE A 110 -7.64 3.68 5.77
CA ILE A 110 -7.11 4.49 6.87
C ILE A 110 -7.15 5.97 6.51
N ASN A 111 -7.48 6.80 7.51
CA ASN A 111 -7.17 8.22 7.46
C ASN A 111 -5.75 8.38 7.98
N TYR A 112 -4.80 8.68 7.10
CA TYR A 112 -3.39 8.79 7.48
C TYR A 112 -3.03 10.17 8.07
N ARG A 113 -4.00 11.10 8.10
CA ARG A 113 -3.86 12.46 8.66
C ARG A 113 -4.41 12.58 10.08
N GLU A 114 -5.06 11.55 10.61
CA GLU A 114 -5.63 11.46 11.96
C GLU A 114 -4.94 10.33 12.74
#